data_AF-A0A5S4EVK5-F1
#
_entry.id   AF-A0A5S4EVK5-F1
#
_cell.length_a   1.000
_cell.length_b   1.000
_cell.length_c   1.000
_cell.angle_alpha   90.00
_cell.angle_beta   90.00
_cell.angle_gamma   90.00
#
_symmetry.space_group_name_H-M   'P 1'
#
loop_
_entity.id
_entity.type
_entity.pdbx_description
1 polymer ?
#
loop_
_entity_poly.entity_id
_entity_poly.type
_entity_poly.pdbx_seq_one_letter_code
_entity_poly.pdbx_strand_id
1 'polypeptide(L)'
;MTACLLAGRPVSAATEIAANAIGGPLGERLTWVSSQLRLGADPEPTWALLADDPALGRLSRAMTRAAQSGAPVADVLTRLADDARDAARAASVASARRVGVKAVAPLGLCFLPAFVLLGIIPVIAGLASTIVLP
;
A
#
# COMPACT_ATOMS: atom_id res chain seq x y z
N MET A 1 14.86 -3.13 10.56
CA MET A 1 14.66 -4.33 11.41
C MET A 1 15.29 -5.57 10.79
N THR A 2 14.82 -6.05 9.63
CA THR A 2 15.33 -7.26 8.95
C THR A 2 16.86 -7.29 8.79
N ALA A 3 17.45 -6.22 8.24
CA ALA A 3 18.90 -6.13 8.08
C ALA A 3 19.67 -6.25 9.41
N CYS A 4 19.14 -5.73 10.51
CA CYS A 4 19.75 -5.85 11.83
C CYS A 4 19.67 -7.28 12.37
N LEU A 5 18.56 -7.98 12.13
CA LEU A 5 18.39 -9.37 12.53
C LEU A 5 19.31 -10.30 11.72
N LEU A 6 19.45 -10.07 10.42
CA LEU A 6 20.40 -10.79 9.56
C LEU A 6 21.85 -10.51 9.96
N ALA A 7 22.14 -9.32 10.49
CA ALA A 7 23.43 -9.00 11.09
C ALA A 7 23.64 -9.59 12.50
N GLY A 8 22.73 -10.46 12.97
CA GLY A 8 22.84 -11.13 14.27
C GLY A 8 22.44 -10.28 15.47
N ARG A 9 21.82 -9.11 15.27
CA ARG A 9 21.34 -8.30 16.41
C ARG A 9 20.10 -8.93 17.05
N PRO A 10 19.92 -8.80 18.37
CA PRO A 10 18.71 -9.25 19.04
C PRO A 10 17.50 -8.42 18.60
N VAL A 11 16.32 -9.02 18.72
CA VAL A 11 15.03 -8.41 18.33
C VAL A 11 14.82 -7.04 18.98
N SER A 12 15.08 -6.90 20.29
CA SER A 12 14.93 -5.63 21.00
C SER A 12 15.74 -4.50 20.37
N ALA A 13 17.00 -4.77 20.03
CA ALA A 13 17.87 -3.79 19.40
C ALA A 13 17.52 -3.51 17.92
N ALA A 14 17.07 -4.53 17.19
CA ALA A 14 16.57 -4.36 15.83
C ALA A 14 15.28 -3.53 15.79
N THR A 15 14.41 -3.68 16.79
CA THR A 15 13.20 -2.87 16.97
C THR A 15 13.56 -1.43 17.31
N GLU A 16 14.50 -1.21 18.23
CA GLU A 16 14.95 0.14 18.63
C GLU A 16 15.54 0.91 17.44
N ILE A 17 16.42 0.29 16.65
CA ILE A 17 16.96 0.91 15.43
C ILE A 17 15.82 1.28 14.46
N ALA A 18 14.85 0.39 14.27
CA ALA A 18 13.72 0.64 13.40
C ALA A 18 12.85 1.79 13.93
N ALA A 19 12.62 1.84 15.24
CA ALA A 19 11.85 2.89 15.89
C ALA A 19 12.47 4.27 15.67
N ASN A 20 13.78 4.39 15.89
CA ASN A 20 14.53 5.63 15.69
C ASN A 20 14.58 6.06 14.21
N ALA A 21 14.64 5.11 13.28
CA ALA A 21 14.65 5.41 11.85
C ALA A 21 13.27 5.87 11.33
N ILE A 22 12.18 5.36 11.90
CA ILE A 22 10.81 5.69 11.50
C ILE A 22 10.36 7.02 12.14
N GLY A 23 10.60 7.20 13.45
CA GLY A 23 10.12 8.36 14.21
C GLY A 23 8.60 8.49 14.28
N GLY A 24 8.12 9.61 14.83
CA GLY A 24 6.70 9.92 14.98
C GLY A 24 5.90 8.88 15.79
N PRO A 25 4.55 8.85 15.65
CA PRO A 25 3.68 7.99 16.46
C PRO A 25 3.97 6.49 16.29
N LEU A 26 4.44 6.09 15.11
CA LEU A 26 4.81 4.71 14.82
C LEU A 26 6.13 4.33 15.50
N GLY A 27 7.12 5.23 15.45
CA GLY A 27 8.38 5.10 16.15
C GLY A 27 8.19 5.01 17.66
N GLU A 28 7.35 5.87 18.25
CA GLU A 28 7.07 5.85 19.70
C GLU A 28 6.53 4.50 20.19
N ARG A 29 5.62 3.89 19.43
CA ARG A 29 5.07 2.56 19.74
C ARG A 29 6.14 1.47 19.67
N LEU A 30 7.02 1.51 18.66
CA LEU A 30 8.13 0.57 18.54
C LEU A 30 9.21 0.80 19.61
N THR A 31 9.45 2.05 19.99
CA THR A 31 10.33 2.41 21.11
C THR A 31 9.78 1.80 22.39
N TRP A 32 8.48 1.93 22.66
CA TRP A 32 7.82 1.29 23.80
C TRP A 32 8.03 -0.23 23.81
N VAL A 33 7.78 -0.92 22.68
CA VAL A 33 8.02 -2.38 22.56
C VAL A 33 9.47 -2.73 22.85
N SER A 34 10.42 -2.02 22.22
CA SER A 34 11.85 -2.29 22.42
C SER A 34 12.26 -2.10 23.88
N SER A 35 11.64 -1.15 24.58
CA SER A 35 11.87 -0.86 25.99
C SER A 35 11.37 -2.00 26.86
N GLN A 36 10.14 -2.47 26.63
CA GLN A 36 9.56 -3.61 27.35
C GLN A 36 10.41 -4.88 27.17
N LEU A 37 10.82 -5.19 25.95
CA LEU A 37 11.68 -6.35 25.67
C LEU A 37 13.04 -6.25 26.36
N ARG A 38 13.62 -5.05 26.47
CA ARG A 38 14.88 -4.83 27.20
C ARG A 38 14.73 -4.99 28.71
N LEU A 39 13.55 -4.72 29.25
CA LEU A 39 13.21 -4.95 30.65
C LEU A 39 12.88 -6.42 30.96
N GLY A 40 12.91 -7.30 29.95
CA GLY A 40 12.60 -8.71 30.11
C GLY A 40 11.09 -9.02 30.12
N ALA A 41 10.25 -8.10 29.63
CA ALA A 41 8.84 -8.39 29.43
C ALA A 41 8.67 -9.56 28.45
N ASP A 42 7.61 -10.35 28.66
CA ASP A 42 7.28 -11.46 27.78
C ASP A 42 7.02 -10.94 26.35
N PRO A 43 7.78 -11.40 25.34
CA PRO A 43 7.64 -10.91 23.98
C PRO A 43 6.25 -11.13 23.39
N GLU A 44 5.59 -12.24 23.70
CA GLU A 44 4.29 -12.59 23.11
C GLU A 44 3.20 -11.53 23.41
N PRO A 45 2.84 -11.26 24.68
CA PRO A 45 1.83 -10.26 25.01
C PRO A 45 2.29 -8.84 24.65
N THR A 46 3.61 -8.56 24.71
CA THR A 46 4.15 -7.24 24.34
C THR A 46 3.88 -6.92 22.87
N TRP A 47 4.10 -7.89 21.97
CA TRP A 47 3.81 -7.70 20.54
C TRP A 47 2.30 -7.73 20.26
N ALA A 48 1.53 -8.55 20.97
CA ALA A 48 0.09 -8.70 20.77
C ALA A 48 -0.68 -7.39 20.98
N LEU A 49 -0.19 -6.49 21.85
CA LEU A 49 -0.80 -5.17 22.09
C LEU A 49 -0.84 -4.25 20.87
N LEU A 50 -0.06 -4.56 19.81
CA LEU A 50 -0.05 -3.80 18.56
C LEU A 50 -0.75 -4.54 17.41
N ALA A 51 -1.49 -5.62 17.70
CA ALA A 51 -2.12 -6.45 16.66
C ALA A 51 -3.23 -5.72 15.89
N ASP A 52 -3.93 -4.81 16.55
CA ASP A 52 -5.03 -4.00 16.00
C ASP A 52 -4.54 -2.71 15.33
N ASP A 53 -3.24 -2.41 15.42
CA ASP A 53 -2.68 -1.25 14.75
C ASP A 53 -2.70 -1.46 13.23
N PRO A 54 -3.27 -0.54 12.43
CA PRO A 54 -3.33 -0.69 10.98
C PRO A 54 -1.96 -0.81 10.31
N ALA A 55 -0.94 -0.16 10.86
CA ALA A 55 0.42 -0.16 10.33
C ALA A 55 1.27 -1.30 10.92
N LEU A 56 1.15 -1.56 12.23
CA LEU A 56 1.98 -2.56 12.92
C LEU A 56 1.33 -3.95 13.04
N GLY A 57 0.05 -4.11 12.78
CA GLY A 57 -0.67 -5.36 13.07
C GLY A 57 -0.10 -6.59 12.34
N ARG A 58 0.40 -6.44 11.11
CA ARG A 58 1.08 -7.53 10.38
C ARG A 58 2.43 -7.88 11.01
N LEU A 59 3.19 -6.87 11.42
CA LEU A 59 4.47 -7.03 12.10
C LEU A 59 4.25 -7.69 13.47
N SER A 60 3.34 -7.14 14.28
CA SER A 60 2.92 -7.66 15.58
C SER A 60 2.60 -9.15 15.50
N ARG A 61 1.67 -9.56 14.63
CA ARG A 61 1.30 -10.97 14.50
C ARG A 61 2.46 -11.87 14.08
N ALA A 62 3.37 -11.39 13.22
CA ALA A 62 4.55 -12.15 12.85
C ALA A 62 5.53 -12.32 14.02
N MET A 63 5.73 -11.26 14.81
CA MET A 63 6.60 -11.26 15.97
C MET A 63 6.02 -12.11 17.13
N THR A 64 4.71 -12.04 17.38
CA THR A 64 4.01 -12.89 18.36
C THR A 64 4.18 -14.37 18.02
N ARG A 65 3.97 -14.77 16.75
CA ARG A 65 4.19 -16.15 16.32
C ARG A 65 5.65 -16.59 16.43
N ALA A 66 6.58 -15.70 16.09
CA ALA A 66 8.01 -15.99 16.22
C ALA A 66 8.44 -16.16 17.69
N ALA A 67 7.85 -15.38 18.60
CA ALA A 67 8.07 -15.53 20.04
C ALA A 67 7.59 -16.89 20.57
N GLN A 68 6.40 -17.35 20.15
CA GLN A 68 5.85 -18.65 20.54
C GLN A 68 6.64 -19.84 19.97
N SER A 69 7.11 -19.74 18.73
CA SER A 69 7.73 -20.87 18.01
C SER A 69 9.26 -20.88 18.06
N GLY A 70 9.91 -19.80 18.52
CA GLY A 70 11.36 -19.63 18.46
C GLY A 70 11.92 -19.55 17.04
N ALA A 71 11.07 -19.46 16.02
CA ALA A 71 11.47 -19.52 14.62
C ALA A 71 12.25 -18.26 14.18
N PRO A 72 13.23 -18.40 13.28
CA PRO A 72 13.92 -17.26 12.68
C PRO A 72 12.92 -16.33 11.98
N VAL A 73 12.75 -15.11 12.52
CA VAL A 73 11.75 -14.16 12.00
C VAL A 73 12.27 -13.34 10.81
N ALA A 74 13.56 -13.39 10.52
CA ALA A 74 14.19 -12.57 9.50
C ALA A 74 13.58 -12.78 8.10
N ASP A 75 13.34 -14.01 7.67
CA ASP A 75 12.74 -14.30 6.36
C ASP A 75 11.29 -13.82 6.27
N VAL A 76 10.53 -13.99 7.36
CA VAL A 76 9.13 -13.52 7.44
C VAL A 76 9.08 -11.99 7.35
N LEU A 77 9.96 -11.29 8.06
CA LEU A 77 10.06 -9.83 7.97
C LEU A 77 10.59 -9.34 6.63
N THR A 78 11.43 -10.12 5.95
CA THR A 78 11.88 -9.82 4.58
C THR A 78 10.67 -9.80 3.64
N ARG A 79 9.87 -10.87 3.66
CA ARG A 79 8.65 -10.96 2.84
C ARG A 79 7.66 -9.84 3.16
N LEU A 80 7.42 -9.56 4.44
CA LEU A 80 6.54 -8.46 4.85
C LEU A 80 7.05 -7.10 4.37
N ALA A 81 8.36 -6.88 4.34
CA ALA A 81 8.95 -5.65 3.82
C ALA A 81 8.80 -5.55 2.29
N ASP A 82 8.94 -6.64 1.56
CA ASP A 82 8.74 -6.68 0.11
C ASP A 82 7.28 -6.44 -0.26
N ASP A 83 6.34 -7.11 0.41
CA ASP A 83 4.90 -6.89 0.24
C ASP A 83 4.52 -5.41 0.47
N ALA A 84 5.09 -4.77 1.49
CA ALA A 84 4.84 -3.37 1.79
C ALA A 84 5.38 -2.43 0.69
N ARG A 85 6.57 -2.72 0.14
CA ARG A 85 7.16 -1.95 -0.97
C ARG A 85 6.34 -2.08 -2.25
N ASP A 86 5.88 -3.29 -2.55
CA ASP A 86 5.08 -3.55 -3.75
C ASP A 86 3.69 -2.93 -3.64
N ALA A 87 3.07 -2.96 -2.45
CA ALA A 87 1.84 -2.23 -2.20
C ALA A 87 2.00 -0.71 -2.39
N ALA A 88 3.10 -0.13 -1.89
CA ALA A 88 3.39 1.30 -2.06
C ALA A 88 3.61 1.68 -3.53
N ARG A 89 4.31 0.84 -4.31
CA ARG A 89 4.49 1.00 -5.76
C ARG A 89 3.17 0.88 -6.52
N ALA A 90 2.33 -0.09 -6.17
CA ALA A 90 1.02 -0.25 -6.79
C ALA A 90 0.12 0.97 -6.54
N ALA A 91 0.16 1.53 -5.32
CA ALA A 91 -0.58 2.73 -4.97
C ALA A 91 -0.15 3.97 -5.77
N SER A 92 1.17 4.14 -6.01
CA SER A 92 1.68 5.25 -6.81
C SER A 92 1.34 5.12 -8.30
N VAL A 93 1.38 3.90 -8.85
CA VAL A 93 0.93 3.64 -10.23
C VAL A 93 -0.57 3.89 -10.38
N ALA A 94 -1.37 3.47 -9.39
CA ALA A 94 -2.81 3.70 -9.39
C ALA A 94 -3.15 5.20 -9.33
N SER A 95 -2.42 5.99 -8.55
CA SER A 95 -2.63 7.45 -8.49
C SER A 95 -2.27 8.13 -9.81
N ALA A 96 -1.18 7.72 -10.46
CA ALA A 96 -0.80 8.22 -11.79
C ALA A 96 -1.85 7.89 -12.87
N ARG A 97 -2.41 6.66 -12.86
CA ARG A 97 -3.43 6.25 -13.84
C ARG A 97 -4.72 7.07 -13.74
N ARG A 98 -5.09 7.53 -12.54
CA ARG A 98 -6.26 8.41 -12.35
C ARG A 98 -6.11 9.76 -13.06
N VAL A 99 -4.88 10.25 -13.24
CA VAL A 99 -4.61 11.50 -13.97
C VAL A 99 -4.88 11.33 -15.46
N GLY A 100 -4.45 10.22 -16.06
CA GLY A 100 -4.70 9.92 -17.48
C GLY A 100 -6.19 9.82 -17.81
N VAL A 101 -6.98 9.21 -16.93
CA VAL A 101 -8.44 9.14 -17.13
C VAL A 101 -9.09 10.52 -17.04
N LYS A 102 -8.67 11.37 -16.10
CA LYS A 102 -9.14 12.76 -16.02
C LYS A 102 -8.73 13.62 -17.21
N ALA A 103 -7.61 13.30 -17.88
CA ALA A 103 -7.16 14.01 -19.06
C ALA A 103 -7.92 13.61 -20.33
N VAL A 104 -8.23 12.31 -20.50
CA VAL A 104 -8.95 11.81 -21.69
C VAL A 104 -10.47 12.03 -21.58
N ALA A 105 -11.03 12.06 -20.36
CA ALA A 105 -12.45 12.29 -20.13
C ALA A 105 -13.00 13.59 -20.78
N PRO A 106 -12.41 14.79 -20.61
CA PRO A 106 -12.91 16.01 -21.24
C PRO A 106 -12.74 15.99 -22.77
N LEU A 107 -11.69 15.35 -23.28
CA LEU A 107 -11.50 15.17 -24.73
C LEU A 107 -12.59 14.29 -25.34
N GLY A 108 -12.93 13.16 -24.69
CA GLY A 108 -14.05 12.32 -25.11
C GLY A 108 -15.40 13.02 -25.02
N LEU A 109 -15.61 13.81 -23.96
CA LEU A 109 -16.83 14.60 -23.78
C LEU A 109 -16.97 15.71 -24.83
N CYS A 110 -15.86 16.28 -25.31
CA CYS A 110 -15.83 17.32 -26.35
C CYS A 110 -15.94 16.73 -27.76
N PHE A 111 -15.44 15.50 -27.98
CA PHE A 111 -15.54 14.81 -29.27
C PHE A 111 -16.95 14.28 -29.55
N LEU A 112 -17.70 13.87 -28.52
CA LEU A 112 -19.05 13.35 -28.67
C LEU A 112 -20.01 14.33 -29.39
N PRO A 113 -20.15 15.61 -28.98
CA PRO A 113 -21.01 16.56 -29.70
C PRO A 113 -20.48 16.89 -31.10
N ALA A 114 -19.16 16.99 -31.27
CA ALA A 114 -18.56 17.26 -32.58
C ALA A 114 -18.82 16.12 -33.59
N PHE A 115 -18.69 14.86 -33.16
CA PHE A 115 -18.98 13.69 -34.00
C PHE A 115 -20.46 13.59 -34.38
N VAL A 116 -21.36 13.92 -33.46
CA VAL A 116 -22.80 13.97 -33.74
C VAL A 116 -23.10 15.04 -34.80
N LEU A 117 -22.57 16.25 -34.62
CA LEU A 117 -22.80 17.38 -35.53
C LEU A 117 -22.18 17.16 -36.92
N LEU A 118 -20.96 16.64 -36.97
CA LEU A 118 -20.18 16.52 -38.22
C LEU A 118 -20.36 15.17 -38.93
N GLY A 119 -20.70 14.10 -38.20
CA GLY A 119 -20.79 12.75 -38.76
C GLY A 119 -22.23 12.24 -38.89
N ILE A 120 -23.00 12.28 -37.80
CA ILE A 120 -24.32 11.62 -37.74
C ILE A 120 -25.40 12.45 -38.44
N ILE A 121 -25.48 13.76 -38.15
CA ILE A 121 -26.52 14.63 -38.71
C ILE A 121 -26.50 14.65 -40.26
N PRO A 122 -25.35 14.81 -40.94
CA PRO A 122 -25.32 14.84 -42.39
C PRO A 122 -25.72 13.51 -43.03
N VAL A 123 -25.34 12.39 -42.41
CA VAL A 123 -25.67 11.04 -42.91
C VAL A 123 -27.17 10.78 -42.80
N ILE A 124 -27.81 11.15 -41.68
CA ILE A 124 -29.26 11.01 -41.52
C ILE A 124 -29.99 11.94 -42.49
N ALA A 125 -29.54 13.18 -42.65
CA ALA A 125 -30.12 14.13 -43.61
C ALA A 125 -30.01 13.61 -45.06
N GLY A 126 -28.87 13.04 -45.43
CA GLY A 126 -28.65 12.40 -46.72
C GLY A 126 -29.60 11.22 -46.96
N LEU A 127 -29.68 10.28 -46.01
CA LEU A 127 -30.58 9.13 -46.10
C LEU A 127 -32.06 9.55 -46.16
N ALA A 128 -32.47 10.52 -45.33
CA ALA A 128 -33.82 11.07 -45.36
C ALA A 128 -34.12 11.71 -46.72
N SER A 129 -33.19 12.47 -47.30
CA SER A 129 -33.38 13.07 -48.62
C SER A 129 -33.50 12.04 -49.74
N THR A 130 -32.78 10.91 -49.66
CA THR A 130 -32.82 9.84 -50.68
C THR A 130 -34.07 8.96 -50.57
N ILE A 131 -34.68 8.86 -49.38
CA ILE A 131 -35.88 8.05 -49.14
C ILE A 131 -37.16 8.89 -49.33
N VAL A 132 -37.10 10.19 -49.07
CA VAL A 132 -38.25 11.12 -49.15
C VAL A 132 -38.36 11.81 -50.51
N LEU A 133 -37.32 11.79 -51.36
CA LEU A 133 -37.45 12.05 -52.81
C LEU A 133 -37.51 10.72 -53.60
N PRO A 134 -38.70 10.16 -53.84
CA PRO A 134 -38.95 9.32 -55.01
C PRO A 134 -39.13 10.16 -56.28
#